data_AF-A0A4Y9XMY1-F1
#
_entry.id   AF-A0A4Y9XMY1-F1
#
_cell.length_a   1.000
_cell.length_b   1.000
_cell.length_c   1.000
_cell.angle_alpha   90.00
_cell.angle_beta   90.00
_cell.angle_gamma   90.00
#
_symmetry.space_group_name_H-M   'P 1'
#
loop_
_entity.id
_entity.type
_entity.pdbx_description
1 polymer ?
#
loop_
_entity_poly.entity_id
_entity_poly.type
_entity_poly.pdbx_seq_one_letter_code
_entity_poly.pdbx_strand_id
1 'polypeptide(L)'
;MYDISLPATGETPISGIWTPLRDSTLSAAEKFSQFSEWVSYYFTPTGFGASDNIDTPGITDALVARIALHQDKTSPTNSAQWMPTVHRIGPQKMREVCHVEVMARSQKYYQNIAPAVYRENVRRAVLQGKTSEGMVWPDLKVAVVWCDMSNSDVVSAAMKLKALTRSNREQGEGRDVAFHKLEKANHFAHWDDPKSFTSFLARVV
;
A
#
# COMPACT_ATOMS: atom_id res chain seq x y z
N MET A 1 -3.76 8.64 -5.79
CA MET A 1 -2.85 7.97 -4.82
C MET A 1 -2.74 6.51 -5.20
N TYR A 2 -1.52 5.96 -5.26
CA TYR A 2 -1.28 4.58 -5.68
C TYR A 2 -0.63 3.79 -4.54
N ASP A 3 -1.25 2.68 -4.18
CA ASP A 3 -0.77 1.63 -3.28
C ASP A 3 -0.08 2.15 -2.00
N ILE A 4 -0.80 3.01 -1.27
CA ILE A 4 -0.26 3.75 -0.11
C ILE A 4 0.23 2.82 1.00
N SER A 5 1.41 3.09 1.54
CA SER A 5 1.94 2.41 2.71
C SER A 5 1.20 2.79 3.99
N LEU A 6 1.01 1.85 4.92
CA LEU A 6 0.37 2.13 6.21
C LEU A 6 1.04 3.25 7.03
N PRO A 7 2.38 3.37 7.12
CA PRO A 7 2.99 4.48 7.85
C PRO A 7 2.55 5.86 7.32
N ALA A 8 2.36 5.98 6.01
CA ALA A 8 1.95 7.23 5.37
C ALA A 8 0.50 7.63 5.67
N THR A 9 -0.32 6.74 6.24
CA THR A 9 -1.66 7.09 6.72
C THR A 9 -1.70 7.51 8.18
N GLY A 10 -0.62 7.24 8.94
CA GLY A 10 -0.59 7.47 10.38
C GLY A 10 -1.46 6.49 11.18
N GLU A 11 -1.96 5.44 10.54
CA GLU A 11 -2.79 4.43 11.17
C GLU A 11 -1.98 3.39 11.95
N THR A 12 -2.61 2.79 12.95
CA THR A 12 -1.98 1.75 13.77
C THR A 12 -1.84 0.45 12.96
N PRO A 13 -0.69 -0.25 13.01
CA PRO A 13 -0.55 -1.59 12.45
C PRO A 13 -1.57 -2.57 13.00
N ILE A 14 -2.02 -3.49 12.14
CA ILE A 14 -2.81 -4.64 12.56
C ILE A 14 -1.88 -5.64 13.27
N SER A 15 -2.28 -6.09 14.45
CA SER A 15 -1.53 -7.11 15.20
C SER A 15 -1.43 -8.40 14.38
N GLY A 16 -0.26 -9.04 14.38
CA GLY A 16 0.00 -10.27 13.62
C GLY A 16 0.48 -10.06 12.18
N ILE A 17 0.38 -8.85 11.61
CA ILE A 17 0.98 -8.55 10.29
C ILE A 17 2.48 -8.25 10.46
N TRP A 18 3.31 -9.19 10.01
CA TRP A 18 4.76 -9.01 9.97
C TRP A 18 5.21 -8.06 8.86
N THR A 19 6.21 -7.24 9.16
CA THR A 19 6.96 -6.43 8.18
C THR A 19 8.40 -6.26 8.67
N PRO A 20 9.40 -6.25 7.77
CA PRO A 20 10.78 -6.04 8.17
C PRO A 20 10.98 -4.71 8.91
N LEU A 21 10.23 -3.66 8.58
CA LEU A 21 10.42 -2.34 9.19
C LEU A 21 10.08 -2.32 10.70
N ARG A 22 9.15 -3.17 11.14
CA ARG A 22 8.69 -3.26 12.55
C ARG A 22 9.33 -4.42 13.32
N ASP A 23 10.11 -5.27 12.65
CA ASP A 23 10.79 -6.38 13.31
C ASP A 23 11.93 -5.85 14.20
N SER A 24 11.85 -6.05 15.51
CA SER A 24 12.88 -5.58 16.45
C SER A 24 14.13 -6.47 16.48
N THR A 25 14.09 -7.64 15.86
CA THR A 25 15.24 -8.56 15.79
C THR A 25 16.21 -8.18 14.67
N LEU A 26 15.78 -7.33 13.72
CA LEU A 26 16.60 -6.88 12.60
C LEU A 26 17.30 -5.55 12.92
N SER A 27 18.58 -5.47 12.57
CA SER A 27 19.33 -4.20 12.51
C SER A 27 18.75 -3.28 11.44
N ALA A 28 19.05 -1.97 11.53
CA ALA A 28 18.57 -1.00 10.54
C ALA A 28 18.96 -1.38 9.09
N ALA A 29 20.18 -1.89 8.88
CA ALA A 29 20.64 -2.33 7.56
C ALA A 29 19.86 -3.55 7.04
N GLU A 30 19.61 -4.53 7.91
CA GLU A 30 18.82 -5.72 7.56
C GLU A 30 17.38 -5.36 7.22
N LYS A 31 16.76 -4.44 7.97
CA LYS A 31 15.41 -3.93 7.67
C LYS A 31 15.31 -3.37 6.26
N PHE A 32 16.26 -2.52 5.85
CA PHE A 32 16.24 -1.90 4.53
C PHE A 32 16.50 -2.89 3.40
N SER A 33 17.44 -3.82 3.62
CA SER A 33 17.72 -4.89 2.66
C SER A 33 16.48 -5.77 2.44
N GLN A 34 15.87 -6.25 3.52
CA GLN A 34 14.68 -7.10 3.44
C GLN A 34 13.45 -6.34 2.95
N PHE A 35 13.27 -5.07 3.32
CA PHE A 35 12.14 -4.26 2.86
C PHE A 35 12.05 -4.17 1.34
N SER A 36 13.18 -3.95 0.67
CA SER A 36 13.23 -3.78 -0.79
C SER A 36 12.72 -5.02 -1.53
N GLU A 37 13.02 -6.19 -1.00
CA GLU A 37 12.55 -7.46 -1.54
C GLU A 37 11.11 -7.74 -1.11
N TRP A 38 10.80 -7.66 0.19
CA TRP A 38 9.48 -7.93 0.78
C TRP A 38 8.36 -7.09 0.16
N VAL A 39 8.61 -5.81 -0.10
CA VAL A 39 7.59 -4.92 -0.68
C VAL A 39 7.24 -5.32 -2.11
N SER A 40 8.09 -6.11 -2.78
CA SER A 40 7.86 -6.64 -4.13
C SER A 40 7.26 -8.04 -4.19
N TYR A 41 6.89 -8.61 -3.04
CA TYR A 41 6.24 -9.92 -3.01
C TYR A 41 4.83 -9.87 -3.59
N TYR A 42 4.45 -10.98 -4.22
CA TYR A 42 3.06 -11.30 -4.53
C TYR A 42 2.50 -12.11 -3.36
N PHE A 43 1.57 -11.51 -2.61
CA PHE A 43 0.83 -12.21 -1.56
C PHE A 43 -0.43 -12.86 -2.14
N THR A 44 -1.01 -13.81 -1.41
CA THR A 44 -2.32 -14.37 -1.77
C THR A 44 -3.33 -13.23 -2.03
N PRO A 45 -4.10 -13.29 -3.13
CA PRO A 45 -5.10 -12.26 -3.42
C PRO A 45 -6.09 -12.12 -2.27
N THR A 46 -6.46 -10.88 -1.95
CA THR A 46 -7.34 -10.61 -0.80
C THR A 46 -8.76 -11.16 -0.97
N GLY A 47 -9.27 -11.24 -2.21
CA GLY A 47 -10.66 -11.54 -2.48
C GLY A 47 -11.64 -10.41 -2.09
N PHE A 48 -11.15 -9.28 -1.59
CA PHE A 48 -12.01 -8.18 -1.11
C PHE A 48 -12.72 -7.48 -2.27
N GLY A 49 -13.98 -7.17 -2.05
CA GLY A 49 -14.88 -6.46 -2.94
C GLY A 49 -14.79 -4.93 -2.80
N ALA A 50 -15.65 -4.25 -3.57
CA ALA A 50 -15.69 -2.79 -3.59
C ALA A 50 -16.17 -2.19 -2.24
N SER A 51 -17.15 -2.82 -1.60
CA SER A 51 -17.74 -2.39 -0.33
C SER A 51 -16.89 -2.72 0.91
N ASP A 52 -15.95 -3.66 0.79
CA ASP A 52 -15.15 -4.11 1.92
C ASP A 52 -14.19 -3.04 2.38
N ASN A 53 -14.05 -2.93 3.69
CA ASN A 53 -13.16 -2.02 4.41
C ASN A 53 -12.68 -2.70 5.70
N ILE A 54 -11.87 -2.02 6.51
CA ILE A 54 -11.26 -2.65 7.68
C ILE A 54 -12.26 -3.15 8.74
N ASP A 55 -13.46 -2.56 8.78
CA ASP A 55 -14.52 -2.91 9.74
C ASP A 55 -15.39 -4.08 9.27
N THR A 56 -15.23 -4.55 8.02
CA THR A 56 -15.93 -5.74 7.54
C THR A 56 -15.45 -6.97 8.34
N PRO A 57 -16.36 -7.81 8.88
CA PRO A 57 -15.98 -9.00 9.64
C PRO A 57 -15.02 -9.92 8.88
N GLY A 58 -13.96 -10.37 9.57
CA GLY A 58 -12.97 -11.29 9.02
C GLY A 58 -11.89 -10.66 8.14
N ILE A 59 -11.95 -9.36 7.79
CA ILE A 59 -10.91 -8.72 6.96
C ILE A 59 -9.53 -8.75 7.64
N THR A 60 -9.48 -8.47 8.94
CA THR A 60 -8.23 -8.50 9.70
C THR A 60 -7.61 -9.90 9.71
N ASP A 61 -8.41 -10.93 9.97
CA ASP A 61 -7.95 -12.33 9.96
C ASP A 61 -7.48 -12.75 8.57
N ALA A 62 -8.24 -12.36 7.54
CA ALA A 62 -7.88 -12.62 6.16
C ALA A 62 -6.56 -11.94 5.77
N LEU A 63 -6.29 -10.71 6.25
CA LEU A 63 -5.03 -10.00 6.01
C LEU A 63 -3.83 -10.67 6.72
N VAL A 64 -4.03 -11.18 7.94
CA VAL A 64 -3.01 -11.88 8.72
C VAL A 64 -2.67 -13.25 8.11
N ALA A 65 -3.67 -13.95 7.56
CA ALA A 65 -3.49 -15.27 6.96
C ALA A 65 -2.78 -15.26 5.58
N ARG A 66 -2.47 -14.09 5.03
CA ARG A 66 -1.86 -13.98 3.69
C ARG A 66 -0.41 -14.41 3.71
N ILE A 67 -0.03 -15.19 2.69
CA ILE A 67 1.34 -15.68 2.51
C ILE A 67 1.93 -15.14 1.21
N ALA A 68 3.25 -15.01 1.15
CA ALA A 68 3.95 -14.68 -0.08
C ALA A 68 4.00 -15.92 -0.99
N LEU A 69 3.43 -15.81 -2.19
CA LEU A 69 3.22 -16.94 -3.09
C LEU A 69 4.52 -17.61 -3.56
N HIS A 70 5.62 -16.86 -3.66
CA HIS A 70 6.92 -17.44 -4.02
C HIS A 70 7.50 -18.35 -2.92
N GLN A 71 6.96 -18.30 -1.70
CA GLN A 71 7.38 -19.13 -0.56
C GLN A 71 6.50 -20.38 -0.40
N ASP A 72 5.33 -20.42 -1.05
CA ASP A 72 4.43 -21.56 -0.98
C ASP A 72 4.90 -22.69 -1.89
N LYS A 73 5.60 -23.66 -1.30
CA LYS A 73 6.10 -24.85 -1.99
C LYS A 73 4.99 -25.81 -2.42
N THR A 74 3.79 -25.68 -1.87
CA THR A 74 2.65 -26.56 -2.18
C THR A 74 1.75 -25.97 -3.26
N SER A 75 1.83 -24.67 -3.51
CA SER A 75 1.15 -24.07 -4.63
C SER A 75 1.72 -24.60 -5.95
N PRO A 76 0.87 -25.06 -6.90
CA PRO A 76 1.30 -25.41 -8.26
C PRO A 76 1.93 -24.21 -9.00
N THR A 77 1.96 -23.04 -8.36
CA THR A 77 2.59 -21.82 -8.80
C THR A 77 3.98 -21.57 -8.20
N ASN A 78 4.86 -22.58 -8.18
CA ASN A 78 6.31 -22.37 -8.26
C ASN A 78 6.72 -21.73 -9.64
N SER A 79 5.80 -20.93 -10.20
CA SER A 79 5.88 -20.34 -11.52
C SER A 79 6.58 -19.00 -11.38
N ALA A 80 7.55 -18.76 -12.26
CA ALA A 80 8.33 -17.53 -12.34
C ALA A 80 7.47 -16.23 -12.37
N GLN A 81 6.16 -16.34 -12.63
CA GLN A 81 5.22 -15.23 -12.63
C GLN A 81 4.97 -14.61 -11.24
N TRP A 82 5.19 -15.34 -10.14
CA TRP A 82 5.03 -14.81 -8.78
C TRP A 82 6.35 -14.51 -8.07
N MET A 83 7.46 -14.64 -8.79
CA MET A 83 8.74 -14.17 -8.30
C MET A 83 8.65 -12.69 -7.95
N PRO A 84 9.25 -12.26 -6.82
CA PRO A 84 9.25 -10.85 -6.46
C PRO A 84 9.81 -10.00 -7.59
N THR A 85 9.16 -8.86 -7.86
CA THR A 85 9.45 -8.03 -9.04
C THR A 85 10.93 -7.68 -9.16
N VAL A 86 11.58 -7.34 -8.04
CA VAL A 86 12.99 -6.95 -8.02
C VAL A 86 13.95 -8.06 -8.48
N HIS A 87 13.56 -9.33 -8.35
CA HIS A 87 14.35 -10.47 -8.84
C HIS A 87 14.25 -10.66 -10.34
N ARG A 88 13.16 -10.19 -10.98
CA ARG A 88 12.97 -10.30 -12.44
C ARG A 88 13.71 -9.23 -13.23
N ILE A 89 13.97 -8.08 -12.62
CA ILE A 89 14.70 -6.96 -13.22
C ILE A 89 16.20 -7.27 -13.32
N GLY A 90 16.73 -8.08 -12.39
CA GLY A 90 18.13 -8.44 -12.30
C GLY A 90 18.99 -7.42 -11.55
N PRO A 91 20.08 -7.85 -10.89
CA PRO A 91 20.82 -7.02 -9.93
C PRO A 91 21.53 -5.83 -10.57
N GLN A 92 22.00 -5.95 -11.82
CA GLN A 92 22.62 -4.83 -12.53
C GLN A 92 21.60 -3.73 -12.80
N LYS A 93 20.46 -4.08 -13.39
CA LYS A 93 19.44 -3.10 -13.74
C LYS A 93 18.84 -2.44 -12.50
N MET A 94 18.66 -3.21 -11.42
CA MET A 94 18.26 -2.66 -10.12
C MET A 94 19.23 -1.58 -9.61
N ARG A 95 20.55 -1.76 -9.75
CA ARG A 95 21.53 -0.71 -9.38
C ARG A 95 21.46 0.53 -10.27
N GLU A 96 21.06 0.38 -11.54
CA GLU A 96 20.88 1.53 -12.45
C GLU A 96 19.63 2.35 -12.12
N VAL A 97 18.57 1.71 -11.61
CA VAL A 97 17.26 2.37 -11.38
C VAL A 97 16.97 2.64 -9.90
N CYS A 98 17.77 2.14 -8.98
CA CYS A 98 17.60 2.35 -7.54
C CYS A 98 18.87 2.90 -6.89
N HIS A 99 18.71 4.00 -6.16
CA HIS A 99 19.76 4.58 -5.33
C HIS A 99 19.58 4.13 -3.88
N VAL A 100 20.11 2.97 -3.52
CA VAL A 100 19.95 2.37 -2.18
C VAL A 100 20.41 3.30 -1.04
N GLU A 101 21.40 4.15 -1.29
CA GLU A 101 21.90 5.13 -0.31
C GLU A 101 20.87 6.18 0.11
N VAL A 102 19.86 6.46 -0.75
CA VAL A 102 18.76 7.39 -0.43
C VAL A 102 17.97 6.88 0.77
N MET A 103 17.87 5.56 0.95
CA MET A 103 17.18 4.98 2.10
C MET A 103 17.84 5.42 3.41
N ALA A 104 19.16 5.29 3.49
CA ALA A 104 19.96 5.63 4.66
C ALA A 104 20.10 7.14 4.87
N ARG A 105 20.16 7.93 3.78
CA ARG A 105 20.37 9.37 3.84
C ARG A 105 19.09 10.14 4.16
N SER A 106 17.94 9.78 3.59
CA SER A 106 16.71 10.58 3.70
C SER A 106 15.44 9.78 3.99
N GLN A 107 15.24 8.59 3.38
CA GLN A 107 13.97 7.87 3.53
C GLN A 107 13.67 7.48 4.99
N LYS A 108 14.70 7.10 5.76
CA LYS A 108 14.55 6.73 7.17
C LYS A 108 13.87 7.82 8.01
N TYR A 109 14.06 9.10 7.67
CA TYR A 109 13.45 10.19 8.42
C TYR A 109 11.94 10.25 8.17
N TYR A 110 11.50 10.02 6.93
CA TYR A 110 10.08 9.89 6.62
C TYR A 110 9.45 8.70 7.35
N GLN A 111 10.16 7.57 7.47
CA GLN A 111 9.66 6.42 8.23
C GLN A 111 9.51 6.70 9.74
N ASN A 112 10.24 7.68 10.28
CA ASN A 112 10.25 8.03 11.70
C ASN A 112 9.40 9.27 12.04
N ILE A 113 8.73 9.88 11.06
CA ILE A 113 7.79 10.97 11.32
C ILE A 113 6.68 10.46 12.26
N ALA A 114 6.33 11.29 13.26
CA ALA A 114 5.28 10.95 14.21
C ALA A 114 3.96 10.62 13.46
N PRO A 115 3.29 9.49 13.76
CA PRO A 115 2.08 9.07 13.04
C PRO A 115 0.97 10.13 13.01
N ALA A 116 0.90 10.99 14.03
CA ALA A 116 -0.06 12.11 14.08
C ALA A 116 0.11 13.10 12.92
N VAL A 117 1.34 13.33 12.43
CA VAL A 117 1.60 14.20 11.29
C VAL A 117 1.04 13.59 10.01
N TYR A 118 1.24 12.29 9.79
CA TYR A 118 0.66 11.59 8.65
C TYR A 118 -0.87 11.56 8.70
N ARG A 119 -1.43 11.30 9.89
CA ARG A 119 -2.88 11.31 10.08
C ARG A 119 -3.48 12.67 9.76
N GLU A 120 -2.83 13.75 10.21
CA GLU A 120 -3.27 15.11 9.90
C GLU A 120 -3.16 15.43 8.40
N ASN A 121 -2.09 14.98 7.74
CA ASN A 121 -1.94 15.13 6.30
C ASN A 121 -3.03 14.38 5.52
N VAL A 122 -3.33 13.13 5.89
CA VAL A 122 -4.43 12.37 5.27
C VAL A 122 -5.77 13.05 5.54
N ARG A 123 -6.00 13.51 6.78
CA ARG A 123 -7.22 14.24 7.14
C ARG A 123 -7.42 15.45 6.23
N ARG A 124 -6.41 16.30 6.07
CA ARG A 124 -6.51 17.53 5.27
C ARG A 124 -6.53 17.28 3.76
N ALA A 125 -5.66 16.40 3.26
CA ALA A 125 -5.46 16.21 1.82
C ALA A 125 -6.49 15.26 1.19
N VAL A 126 -6.93 14.24 1.93
CA VAL A 126 -7.78 13.17 1.40
C VAL A 126 -9.19 13.22 1.98
N LEU A 127 -9.33 13.38 3.29
CA LEU A 127 -10.63 13.18 3.96
C LEU A 127 -11.48 14.44 4.08
N GLN A 128 -10.88 15.62 4.27
CA GLN A 128 -11.60 16.89 4.45
C GLN A 128 -12.00 17.48 3.10
N GLY A 129 -13.24 17.99 2.98
CA GLY A 129 -13.78 18.55 1.74
C GLY A 129 -14.91 19.58 1.96
N LYS A 130 -15.18 20.36 0.89
CA LYS A 130 -16.32 21.26 0.59
C LYS A 130 -16.73 22.39 1.56
N THR A 131 -16.54 22.31 2.87
CA THR A 131 -17.22 23.24 3.80
C THR A 131 -16.33 23.99 4.79
N SER A 132 -15.02 23.75 4.82
CA SER A 132 -14.14 24.45 5.76
C SER A 132 -13.53 25.71 5.17
N GLU A 133 -13.56 26.81 5.93
CA GLU A 133 -12.84 28.05 5.64
C GLU A 133 -11.33 27.76 5.44
N GLY A 134 -10.71 28.37 4.42
CA GLY A 134 -9.29 28.14 4.09
C GLY A 134 -8.98 26.82 3.38
N MET A 135 -9.99 26.12 2.83
CA MET A 135 -9.78 24.87 2.08
C MET A 135 -8.95 25.07 0.81
N VAL A 136 -7.89 24.27 0.66
CA VAL A 136 -7.11 24.18 -0.58
C VAL A 136 -7.73 23.09 -1.47
N TRP A 137 -8.02 23.44 -2.72
CA TRP A 137 -8.68 22.59 -3.72
C TRP A 137 -10.03 22.00 -3.27
N PRO A 138 -11.09 22.81 -3.10
CA PRO A 138 -12.39 22.33 -2.63
C PRO A 138 -13.02 21.25 -3.52
N ASP A 139 -12.73 21.28 -4.83
CA ASP A 139 -13.30 20.36 -5.83
C ASP A 139 -12.37 19.20 -6.21
N LEU A 140 -11.20 19.07 -5.57
CA LEU A 140 -10.30 17.95 -5.84
C LEU A 140 -11.02 16.62 -5.54
N LYS A 141 -11.02 15.74 -6.54
CA LYS A 141 -11.44 14.34 -6.41
C LYS A 141 -10.20 13.47 -6.21
N VAL A 142 -10.31 12.43 -5.38
CA VAL A 142 -9.18 11.56 -5.07
C VAL A 142 -9.48 10.15 -5.53
N ALA A 143 -8.70 9.66 -6.50
CA ALA A 143 -8.65 8.23 -6.82
C ALA A 143 -7.58 7.55 -5.96
N VAL A 144 -7.98 6.54 -5.18
CA VAL A 144 -7.10 5.65 -4.43
C VAL A 144 -7.03 4.31 -5.16
N VAL A 145 -5.89 4.03 -5.76
CA VAL A 145 -5.60 2.75 -6.38
C VAL A 145 -4.85 1.89 -5.38
N TRP A 146 -5.22 0.61 -5.25
CA TRP A 146 -4.53 -0.37 -4.41
C TRP A 146 -4.47 -1.72 -5.12
N CYS A 147 -3.45 -2.50 -4.85
CA CYS A 147 -3.23 -3.79 -5.50
C CYS A 147 -3.59 -4.95 -4.57
N ASP A 148 -4.31 -5.95 -5.06
CA ASP A 148 -4.88 -7.02 -4.24
C ASP A 148 -3.89 -8.11 -3.81
N MET A 149 -2.69 -8.13 -4.41
CA MET A 149 -1.58 -9.01 -4.06
C MET A 149 -0.40 -8.25 -3.43
N SER A 150 -0.54 -6.95 -3.14
CA SER A 150 0.43 -6.21 -2.32
C SER A 150 0.50 -6.77 -0.90
N ASN A 151 1.57 -6.46 -0.17
CA ASN A 151 1.71 -6.87 1.23
C ASN A 151 0.52 -6.39 2.10
N SER A 152 0.22 -7.14 3.15
CA SER A 152 -0.98 -6.87 3.97
C SER A 152 -0.95 -5.51 4.68
N ASP A 153 0.24 -4.92 4.90
CA ASP A 153 0.35 -3.58 5.47
C ASP A 153 -0.23 -2.52 4.51
N VAL A 154 0.13 -2.58 3.23
CA VAL A 154 -0.38 -1.68 2.18
C VAL A 154 -1.88 -1.87 1.95
N VAL A 155 -2.34 -3.13 1.85
CA VAL A 155 -3.77 -3.41 1.70
C VAL A 155 -4.55 -2.89 2.91
N SER A 156 -4.04 -3.07 4.13
CA SER A 156 -4.68 -2.56 5.34
C SER A 156 -4.83 -1.03 5.32
N ALA A 157 -3.85 -0.31 4.77
CA ALA A 157 -3.91 1.14 4.64
C ALA A 157 -5.09 1.58 3.75
N ALA A 158 -5.30 0.90 2.61
CA ALA A 158 -6.44 1.15 1.74
C ALA A 158 -7.77 0.81 2.44
N MET A 159 -7.85 -0.32 3.13
CA MET A 159 -9.07 -0.74 3.84
C MET A 159 -9.45 0.19 5.00
N LYS A 160 -8.46 0.70 5.73
CA LYS A 160 -8.67 1.71 6.78
C LYS A 160 -9.10 3.04 6.20
N LEU A 161 -8.48 3.48 5.11
CA LEU A 161 -8.85 4.71 4.44
C LEU A 161 -10.28 4.66 3.87
N LYS A 162 -10.72 3.49 3.37
CA LYS A 162 -12.13 3.26 3.00
C LYS A 162 -13.08 3.47 4.18
N ALA A 163 -12.77 2.90 5.35
CA ALA A 163 -13.61 3.06 6.54
C ALA A 163 -13.68 4.53 7.00
N LEU A 164 -12.54 5.23 7.03
CA LEU A 164 -12.49 6.67 7.35
C LEU A 164 -13.29 7.51 6.36
N THR A 165 -13.16 7.24 5.06
CA THR A 165 -13.92 7.93 4.01
C THR A 165 -15.42 7.69 4.19
N ARG A 166 -15.82 6.45 4.47
CA ARG A 166 -17.22 6.08 4.72
C ARG A 166 -17.76 6.83 5.94
N SER A 167 -17.04 6.83 7.05
CA SER A 167 -17.45 7.50 8.28
C SER A 167 -17.65 9.01 8.08
N ASN A 168 -16.72 9.69 7.40
CA ASN A 168 -16.88 11.11 7.06
C ASN A 168 -18.11 11.35 6.19
N ARG A 169 -18.32 10.51 5.16
CA ARG A 169 -19.47 10.63 4.26
C ARG A 169 -20.80 10.44 4.98
N GLU A 170 -20.87 9.50 5.93
CA GLU A 170 -22.04 9.29 6.79
C GLU A 170 -22.34 10.51 7.69
N GLN A 171 -21.32 11.30 8.03
CA GLN A 171 -21.45 12.57 8.74
C GLN A 171 -21.78 13.76 7.82
N GLY A 172 -21.95 13.53 6.51
CA GLY A 172 -22.18 14.59 5.53
C GLY A 172 -20.94 15.42 5.20
N GLU A 173 -19.76 14.96 5.61
CA GLU A 173 -18.49 15.63 5.38
C GLU A 173 -17.62 14.88 4.38
N GLY A 174 -16.63 15.61 3.85
CA GLY A 174 -15.48 15.03 3.21
C GLY A 174 -15.44 15.10 1.69
N ARG A 175 -14.31 14.65 1.16
CA ARG A 175 -13.97 14.75 -0.26
C ARG A 175 -14.61 13.61 -1.07
N ASP A 176 -14.75 13.83 -2.38
CA ASP A 176 -15.09 12.75 -3.30
C ASP A 176 -13.88 11.83 -3.49
N VAL A 177 -13.89 10.68 -2.81
CA VAL A 177 -12.82 9.68 -2.83
C VAL A 177 -13.35 8.39 -3.46
N ALA A 178 -12.72 7.96 -4.54
CA ALA A 178 -13.00 6.71 -5.23
C ALA A 178 -11.88 5.69 -4.98
N PHE A 179 -12.24 4.43 -4.79
CA PHE A 179 -11.28 3.34 -4.56
C PHE A 179 -11.29 2.36 -5.73
N HIS A 180 -10.11 2.08 -6.27
CA HIS A 180 -9.94 1.21 -7.41
C HIS A 180 -8.95 0.09 -7.07
N LYS A 181 -9.42 -1.16 -7.18
CA LYS A 181 -8.59 -2.34 -6.99
C LYS A 181 -7.91 -2.70 -8.31
N LEU A 182 -6.60 -2.88 -8.28
CA LEU A 182 -5.85 -3.49 -9.36
C LEU A 182 -5.65 -4.97 -9.04
N GLU A 183 -6.31 -5.83 -9.81
CA GLU A 183 -6.29 -7.27 -9.58
C GLU A 183 -5.02 -7.93 -10.09
N LYS A 184 -4.59 -8.97 -9.39
CA LYS A 184 -3.41 -9.79 -9.70
C LYS A 184 -2.11 -8.99 -9.75
N ALA A 185 -2.02 -7.95 -8.92
CA ALA A 185 -0.90 -7.02 -8.91
C ALA A 185 -0.31 -6.85 -7.50
N ASN A 186 0.99 -6.62 -7.43
CA ASN A 186 1.69 -6.19 -6.22
C ASN A 186 2.00 -4.68 -6.26
N HIS A 187 2.85 -4.24 -5.34
CA HIS A 187 3.25 -2.83 -5.19
C HIS A 187 4.01 -2.26 -6.40
N PHE A 188 4.58 -3.11 -7.25
CA PHE A 188 5.37 -2.73 -8.42
C PHE A 188 4.68 -3.06 -9.75
N ALA A 189 3.35 -2.96 -9.79
CA ALA A 189 2.58 -3.19 -11.03
C ALA A 189 3.11 -2.40 -12.23
N HIS A 190 3.60 -1.17 -11.97
CA HIS A 190 4.19 -0.28 -12.95
C HIS A 190 5.54 -0.76 -13.53
N TRP A 191 6.25 -1.65 -12.84
CA TRP A 191 7.46 -2.29 -13.36
C TRP A 191 7.16 -3.60 -14.09
N ASP A 192 6.16 -4.35 -13.61
CA ASP A 192 5.82 -5.65 -14.17
C ASP A 192 5.00 -5.58 -15.47
N ASP A 193 4.00 -4.70 -15.52
CA ASP A 193 3.20 -4.45 -16.71
C ASP A 193 2.88 -2.94 -16.82
N PRO A 194 3.86 -2.13 -17.27
CA PRO A 194 3.68 -0.69 -17.37
C PRO A 194 2.51 -0.31 -18.28
N LYS A 195 2.29 -1.05 -19.37
CA LYS A 195 1.23 -0.75 -20.34
C LYS A 195 -0.15 -0.96 -19.73
N SER A 196 -0.38 -2.09 -19.07
CA SER A 196 -1.66 -2.35 -18.40
C SER A 196 -1.87 -1.38 -17.24
N PHE A 197 -0.82 -1.07 -16.47
CA PHE A 197 -0.89 -0.11 -15.38
C PHE A 197 -1.27 1.30 -15.86
N THR A 198 -0.59 1.83 -16.89
CA THR A 198 -0.92 3.17 -17.43
C THR A 198 -2.30 3.21 -18.06
N SER A 199 -2.71 2.13 -18.74
CA SER A 199 -4.06 2.01 -19.31
C SER A 199 -5.14 1.97 -18.23
N PHE A 200 -4.85 1.32 -17.09
CA PHE A 200 -5.71 1.36 -15.92
C PHE A 200 -5.79 2.76 -15.33
N LEU A 201 -4.66 3.45 -15.12
CA LEU A 201 -4.63 4.80 -14.57
C LEU A 201 -5.44 5.77 -15.44
N ALA A 202 -5.31 5.70 -16.76
CA ALA A 202 -6.05 6.54 -17.70
C ALA A 202 -7.58 6.36 -17.64
N ARG A 203 -8.10 5.26 -17.07
CA ARG A 203 -9.54 5.02 -16.89
C ARG A 203 -10.09 5.50 -15.55
N VAL A 204 -9.22 5.75 -14.57
CA VAL A 204 -9.62 6.13 -13.21
C VAL A 204 -9.33 7.59 -12.87
N VAL A 205 -8.67 8.32 -13.78
CA VAL A 205 -8.41 9.77 -13.69
C VAL A 205 -9.30 10.57 -14.63
#